data_AF-A0A147IIZ8-F1
#
_entry.id   AF-A0A147IIZ8-F1
#
_cell.length_a   1.000
_cell.length_b   1.000
_cell.length_c   1.000
_cell.angle_alpha   90.00
_cell.angle_beta   90.00
_cell.angle_gamma   90.00
#
_symmetry.space_group_name_H-M   'P 1'
#
loop_
_entity.id
_entity.type
_entity.pdbx_description
1 polymer ?
#
loop_
_entity_poly.entity_id
_entity_poly.type
_entity_poly.pdbx_seq_one_letter_code
_entity_poly.pdbx_strand_id
1 'polypeptide(L)'
;MTQTASSTNFVNVGERTNVTGSAAFKKMILAGDYTRAVEVARSQVENGAQVVDVNMDEGLLDAEYAMTTFLKLIAAEPDIARVPIMIDSSKWSVIEAGLKCVSGKPIVNSISMKEGEEAFLHYARRCMAYGAAVVVMAFDEVGQADTKDRKVEICARAYDLLMSIGFPPEHILFVPNVFAVATGIGEDNNYGVDFIEACPATVAL
;
A
#
# COMPACT_ATOMS: atom_id res chain seq x y z
N MET A 1 29.72 17.63 -11.08
CA MET A 1 29.59 16.50 -10.14
C MET A 1 28.34 15.73 -10.55
N THR A 2 28.53 14.67 -11.32
CA THR A 2 27.46 13.73 -11.67
C THR A 2 27.14 12.94 -10.42
N GLN A 3 25.99 13.23 -9.82
CA GLN A 3 25.44 12.43 -8.74
C GLN A 3 25.08 11.08 -9.36
N THR A 4 25.87 10.05 -9.08
CA THR A 4 25.47 8.67 -9.35
C THR A 4 24.18 8.43 -8.61
N ALA A 5 23.08 8.24 -9.33
CA ALA A 5 21.85 7.75 -8.75
C ALA A 5 22.20 6.48 -7.98
N SER A 6 22.04 6.50 -6.66
CA SER A 6 22.05 5.29 -5.85
C SER A 6 20.88 4.46 -6.38
N SER A 7 21.16 3.42 -7.16
CA SER A 7 20.16 2.45 -7.60
C SER A 7 19.72 1.67 -6.36
N THR A 8 18.72 2.19 -5.66
CA THR A 8 18.04 1.45 -4.60
C THR A 8 17.30 0.31 -5.26
N ASN A 9 17.85 -0.91 -5.19
CA ASN A 9 17.26 -2.09 -5.84
C ASN A 9 16.09 -2.70 -5.06
N PHE A 10 15.93 -2.35 -3.77
CA PHE A 10 14.85 -2.82 -2.92
C PHE A 10 14.47 -1.73 -1.91
N VAL A 11 13.16 -1.52 -1.73
CA VAL A 11 12.60 -0.51 -0.82
C VAL A 11 11.87 -1.21 0.31
N ASN A 12 12.35 -1.07 1.54
CA ASN A 12 11.67 -1.62 2.71
C ASN A 12 10.48 -0.72 3.10
N VAL A 13 9.28 -1.29 3.11
CA VAL A 13 8.06 -0.65 3.64
C VAL A 13 7.82 -1.15 5.05
N GLY A 14 7.76 -0.25 6.03
CA GLY A 14 7.51 -0.60 7.44
C GLY A 14 6.05 -0.94 7.69
N GLU A 15 5.76 -2.20 8.04
CA GLU A 15 4.42 -2.78 8.22
C GLU A 15 3.81 -2.65 9.64
N ARG A 16 4.59 -2.24 10.65
CA ARG A 16 4.19 -2.40 12.07
C ARG A 16 3.18 -1.37 12.56
N THR A 17 2.95 -0.31 11.79
CA THR A 17 1.96 0.76 12.00
C THR A 17 0.59 0.37 11.43
N ASN A 18 0.21 -0.90 11.67
CA ASN A 18 -0.97 -1.53 11.12
C ASN A 18 -1.79 -2.18 12.26
N VAL A 19 -3.02 -1.71 12.47
CA VAL A 19 -3.89 -2.22 13.56
C VAL A 19 -4.36 -3.65 13.31
N THR A 20 -4.42 -4.11 12.07
CA THR A 20 -4.78 -5.49 11.73
C THR A 20 -3.58 -6.43 11.89
N GLY A 21 -2.39 -6.00 11.49
CA GLY A 21 -1.15 -6.81 11.46
C GLY A 21 -0.33 -6.78 12.75
N SER A 22 -0.47 -5.76 13.60
CA SER A 22 0.34 -5.57 14.81
C SER A 22 -0.53 -5.44 16.06
N ALA A 23 -0.61 -6.51 16.86
CA ALA A 23 -1.36 -6.52 18.12
C ALA A 23 -0.89 -5.44 19.11
N ALA A 24 0.42 -5.12 19.11
CA ALA A 24 0.98 -4.07 19.95
C ALA A 24 0.50 -2.69 19.50
N PHE A 25 0.55 -2.40 18.20
CA PHE A 25 0.09 -1.12 17.64
C PHE A 25 -1.42 -0.95 17.82
N LYS A 26 -2.21 -2.00 17.53
CA LYS A 26 -3.66 -2.04 17.80
C LYS A 26 -4.00 -1.63 19.22
N LYS A 27 -3.30 -2.18 20.22
CA LYS A 27 -3.52 -1.85 21.64
C LYS A 27 -3.23 -0.36 21.93
N MET A 28 -2.20 0.21 21.32
CA MET A 28 -1.85 1.63 21.51
C MET A 28 -2.94 2.53 20.91
N ILE A 29 -3.36 2.27 19.68
CA ILE A 29 -4.39 3.07 18.99
C ILE A 29 -5.74 2.99 19.71
N LEU A 30 -6.18 1.79 20.12
CA LEU A 30 -7.42 1.61 20.87
C LEU A 30 -7.38 2.28 22.25
N ALA A 31 -6.20 2.41 22.86
CA ALA A 31 -6.03 3.12 24.12
C ALA A 31 -5.85 4.64 23.96
N GLY A 32 -5.80 5.15 22.72
CA GLY A 32 -5.48 6.56 22.43
C GLY A 32 -4.02 6.94 22.73
N ASP A 33 -3.14 5.96 22.92
CA ASP A 33 -1.72 6.17 23.23
C ASP A 33 -0.92 6.44 21.95
N TYR A 34 -1.24 7.56 21.28
CA TYR A 34 -0.60 7.96 20.05
C TYR A 34 0.88 8.31 20.23
N THR A 35 1.28 8.76 21.43
CA THR A 35 2.69 9.03 21.76
C THR A 35 3.53 7.76 21.55
N ARG A 36 3.10 6.62 22.10
CA ARG A 36 3.81 5.35 21.87
C ARG A 36 3.65 4.82 20.45
N ALA A 37 2.52 5.08 19.80
CA ALA A 37 2.31 4.68 18.42
C ALA A 37 3.31 5.39 17.47
N VAL A 38 3.63 6.65 17.72
CA VAL A 38 4.64 7.42 16.96
C VAL A 38 6.02 6.79 17.08
N GLU A 39 6.39 6.28 18.25
CA GLU A 39 7.66 5.55 18.45
C GLU A 39 7.76 4.29 17.58
N VAL A 40 6.64 3.62 17.28
CA VAL A 40 6.63 2.47 16.37
C VAL A 40 7.02 2.91 14.96
N ALA A 41 6.47 4.02 14.46
CA ALA A 41 6.86 4.58 13.17
C ALA A 41 8.34 4.99 13.15
N ARG A 42 8.79 5.74 14.17
CA ARG A 42 10.19 6.19 14.29
C ARG A 42 11.15 5.01 14.27
N SER A 43 10.89 3.99 15.09
CA SER A 43 11.73 2.80 15.18
C SER A 43 11.84 2.06 13.85
N GLN A 44 10.77 1.99 13.04
CA GLN A 44 10.86 1.38 11.72
C GLN A 44 11.81 2.15 10.79
N VAL A 45 11.72 3.48 10.79
CA VAL A 45 12.59 4.33 9.97
C VAL A 45 14.05 4.24 10.43
N GLU A 46 14.31 4.22 11.74
CA GLU A 46 15.65 4.02 12.31
C GLU A 46 16.23 2.64 11.93
N ASN A 47 15.38 1.63 11.82
CA ASN A 47 15.76 0.28 11.39
C ASN A 47 15.77 0.08 9.87
N GLY A 48 15.71 1.15 9.09
CA GLY A 48 15.93 1.12 7.64
C GLY A 48 14.68 1.06 6.76
N ALA A 49 13.48 1.23 7.33
CA ALA A 49 12.27 1.44 6.53
C ALA A 49 12.40 2.75 5.73
N GLN A 50 12.17 2.66 4.43
CA GLN A 50 12.25 3.78 3.48
C GLN A 50 10.86 4.34 3.15
N VAL A 51 9.80 3.62 3.54
CA VAL A 51 8.39 4.02 3.49
C VAL A 51 7.74 3.50 4.77
N VAL A 52 6.76 4.22 5.31
CA VAL A 52 5.94 3.73 6.44
C VAL A 52 4.53 3.47 5.95
N ASP A 53 4.04 2.24 6.13
CA ASP A 53 2.65 1.85 5.86
C ASP A 53 1.79 2.11 7.09
N VAL A 54 0.65 2.76 6.91
CA VAL A 54 -0.26 3.12 8.00
C VAL A 54 -1.63 2.55 7.72
N ASN A 55 -2.08 1.62 8.56
CA ASN A 55 -3.40 1.01 8.47
C ASN A 55 -4.17 1.18 9.78
N MET A 56 -5.39 1.72 9.67
CA MET A 56 -6.31 2.00 10.79
C MET A 56 -7.66 1.28 10.66
N ASP A 57 -7.75 0.26 9.79
CA ASP A 57 -8.97 -0.51 9.57
C ASP A 57 -9.23 -1.48 10.73
N GLU A 58 -10.06 -1.04 11.67
CA GLU A 58 -10.53 -1.83 12.80
C GLU A 58 -12.00 -1.50 13.10
N GLY A 59 -12.83 -2.52 13.34
CA GLY A 59 -14.27 -2.34 13.51
C GLY A 59 -14.69 -1.51 14.72
N LEU A 60 -13.80 -1.35 15.70
CA LEU A 60 -14.01 -0.54 16.90
C LEU A 60 -13.47 0.90 16.79
N LEU A 61 -12.84 1.26 15.67
CA LEU A 61 -12.23 2.57 15.44
C LEU A 61 -13.03 3.41 14.45
N ASP A 62 -13.09 4.71 14.71
CA ASP A 62 -13.26 5.69 13.64
C ASP A 62 -11.94 5.77 12.86
N ALA A 63 -11.86 5.01 11.76
CA ALA A 63 -10.66 4.87 10.96
C ALA A 63 -10.23 6.20 10.29
N GLU A 64 -11.17 7.07 9.91
CA GLU A 64 -10.84 8.39 9.34
C GLU A 64 -10.20 9.29 10.39
N TYR A 65 -10.79 9.34 11.58
CA TYR A 65 -10.23 10.09 12.69
C TYR A 65 -8.85 9.54 13.10
N ALA A 66 -8.71 8.23 13.25
CA ALA A 66 -7.45 7.60 13.65
C ALA A 66 -6.34 7.82 12.61
N MET A 67 -6.65 7.64 11.32
CA MET A 67 -5.72 7.88 10.22
C MET A 67 -5.24 9.33 10.22
N THR A 68 -6.17 10.28 10.18
CA THR A 68 -5.80 11.70 10.11
C THR A 68 -5.06 12.18 11.37
N THR A 69 -5.41 11.66 12.55
CA THR A 69 -4.71 11.97 13.80
C THR A 69 -3.27 11.47 13.76
N PHE A 70 -3.07 10.18 13.43
CA PHE A 70 -1.73 9.60 13.41
C PHE A 70 -0.84 10.24 12.35
N LEU A 71 -1.36 10.46 11.13
CA LEU A 71 -0.62 11.10 10.05
C LEU A 71 -0.15 12.51 10.41
N LYS A 72 -0.99 13.31 11.07
CA LYS A 72 -0.60 14.66 11.53
C LYS A 72 0.50 14.61 12.60
N LEU A 73 0.47 13.62 13.48
CA LEU A 73 1.48 13.46 14.52
C LEU A 73 2.84 13.05 13.92
N ILE A 74 2.87 12.04 13.04
CA ILE A 74 4.14 11.61 12.43
C ILE A 74 4.70 12.66 11.45
N ALA A 75 3.85 13.51 10.87
CA ALA A 75 4.30 14.63 10.05
C ALA A 75 5.00 15.73 10.87
N ALA A 76 4.72 15.83 12.17
CA ALA A 76 5.38 16.76 13.08
C ALA A 76 6.76 16.25 13.57
N GLU A 77 7.11 14.99 13.26
CA GLU A 77 8.34 14.33 13.68
C GLU A 77 9.35 14.30 12.52
N PRO A 78 10.43 15.11 12.54
CA PRO A 78 11.36 15.23 11.41
C PRO A 78 11.99 13.91 10.96
N ASP A 79 12.26 13.01 11.91
CA ASP A 79 12.87 11.70 11.64
C ASP A 79 11.95 10.77 10.84
N ILE A 80 10.62 10.96 10.97
CA ILE A 80 9.61 10.20 10.23
C ILE A 80 9.21 10.95 8.95
N ALA A 81 9.01 12.26 9.02
CA ALA A 81 8.53 13.10 7.91
C ALA A 81 9.46 13.08 6.68
N ARG A 82 10.69 12.60 6.81
CA ARG A 82 11.66 12.45 5.72
C ARG A 82 11.39 11.26 4.77
N VAL A 83 10.54 10.30 5.16
CA VAL A 83 10.18 9.14 4.30
C VAL A 83 8.73 9.25 3.79
N PRO A 84 8.41 8.73 2.59
CA PRO A 84 7.04 8.66 2.11
C PRO A 84 6.13 7.83 3.02
N ILE A 85 4.84 8.17 3.01
CA ILE A 85 3.81 7.44 3.74
C ILE A 85 2.93 6.67 2.75
N MET A 86 2.72 5.39 3.05
CA MET A 86 1.74 4.53 2.39
C MET A 86 0.47 4.51 3.24
N ILE A 87 -0.63 5.00 2.68
CA ILE A 87 -1.94 5.07 3.34
C ILE A 87 -2.68 3.79 3.00
N ASP A 88 -2.83 2.92 3.98
CA ASP A 88 -3.42 1.59 3.83
C ASP A 88 -4.85 1.53 4.41
N SER A 89 -5.82 1.30 3.54
CA SER A 89 -7.20 1.03 3.94
C SER A 89 -7.99 0.37 2.81
N SER A 90 -8.96 -0.46 3.19
CA SER A 90 -9.99 -1.01 2.32
C SER A 90 -11.11 0.01 1.99
N LYS A 91 -11.13 1.18 2.65
CA LYS A 91 -12.16 2.21 2.49
C LYS A 91 -11.58 3.45 1.83
N TRP A 92 -12.13 3.81 0.67
CA TRP A 92 -11.70 5.02 -0.04
C TRP A 92 -11.82 6.30 0.80
N SER A 93 -12.83 6.41 1.67
CA SER A 93 -12.99 7.61 2.50
C SER A 93 -11.83 7.81 3.49
N VAL A 94 -11.28 6.72 4.03
CA VAL A 94 -10.10 6.72 4.90
C VAL A 94 -8.84 7.08 4.11
N ILE A 95 -8.68 6.50 2.92
CA ILE A 95 -7.59 6.85 1.99
C ILE A 95 -7.62 8.36 1.70
N GLU A 96 -8.79 8.88 1.31
CA GLU A 96 -8.93 10.29 0.93
C GLU A 96 -8.72 11.24 2.11
N ALA A 97 -9.18 10.87 3.31
CA ALA A 97 -8.88 11.61 4.53
C ALA A 97 -7.36 11.67 4.80
N GLY A 98 -6.66 10.55 4.61
CA GLY A 98 -5.21 10.48 4.73
C GLY A 98 -4.48 11.31 3.68
N LEU A 99 -4.90 11.25 2.42
CA LEU A 99 -4.32 12.02 1.31
C LEU A 99 -4.35 13.53 1.58
N LYS A 100 -5.41 14.03 2.24
CA LYS A 100 -5.54 15.44 2.65
C LYS A 100 -4.57 15.85 3.77
N CYS A 101 -3.91 14.89 4.45
CA CYS A 101 -3.00 15.14 5.57
C CYS A 101 -1.52 15.02 5.19
N VAL A 102 -1.18 14.35 4.08
CA VAL A 102 0.21 14.13 3.66
C VAL A 102 0.69 15.29 2.79
N SER A 103 1.79 15.94 3.18
CA SER A 103 2.37 17.07 2.43
C SER A 103 3.38 16.64 1.35
N GLY A 104 3.98 15.45 1.49
CA GLY A 104 4.85 14.84 0.48
C GLY A 104 4.05 14.05 -0.55
N LYS A 105 4.73 13.27 -1.39
CA LYS A 105 4.05 12.35 -2.33
C LYS A 105 3.54 11.12 -1.58
N PRO A 106 2.23 10.93 -1.40
CA PRO A 106 1.69 9.75 -0.73
C PRO A 106 1.68 8.54 -1.65
N ILE A 107 1.63 7.35 -1.05
CA ILE A 107 1.35 6.10 -1.74
C ILE A 107 -0.01 5.60 -1.26
N VAL A 108 -0.94 5.33 -2.17
CA VAL A 108 -2.24 4.74 -1.84
C VAL A 108 -2.12 3.22 -1.83
N ASN A 109 -2.47 2.59 -0.71
CA ASN A 109 -2.60 1.14 -0.57
C ASN A 109 -4.06 0.80 -0.22
N SER A 110 -4.89 0.40 -1.17
CA SER A 110 -4.62 0.17 -2.60
C SER A 110 -5.89 0.43 -3.41
N ILE A 111 -5.78 0.33 -4.74
CA ILE A 111 -6.93 0.23 -5.64
C ILE A 111 -6.91 -1.12 -6.37
N SER A 112 -8.06 -1.55 -6.87
CA SER A 112 -8.20 -2.79 -7.65
C SER A 112 -9.45 -2.74 -8.54
N MET A 113 -9.62 -3.75 -9.39
CA MET A 113 -10.82 -3.90 -10.22
C MET A 113 -11.92 -4.74 -9.54
N LYS A 114 -11.84 -4.95 -8.22
CA LYS A 114 -12.85 -5.68 -7.43
C LYS A 114 -14.28 -5.15 -7.63
N GLU A 115 -14.42 -3.83 -7.74
CA GLU A 115 -15.70 -3.14 -7.95
C GLU A 115 -15.94 -2.78 -9.42
N GLY A 116 -15.15 -3.36 -10.34
CA GLY A 116 -15.17 -3.08 -11.77
C GLY A 116 -14.25 -1.95 -12.21
N GLU A 117 -14.07 -1.83 -13.53
CA GLU A 117 -13.17 -0.86 -14.16
C GLU A 117 -13.56 0.60 -13.90
N GLU A 118 -14.86 0.91 -13.84
CA GLU A 118 -15.32 2.28 -13.63
C GLU A 118 -14.87 2.81 -12.26
N ALA A 119 -15.06 2.01 -11.20
CA ALA A 119 -14.60 2.33 -9.85
C ALA A 119 -13.07 2.43 -9.79
N PHE A 120 -12.36 1.47 -10.40
CA PHE A 120 -10.90 1.49 -10.51
C PHE A 120 -10.37 2.79 -11.16
N LEU A 121 -10.91 3.17 -12.32
CA LEU A 121 -10.53 4.40 -13.02
C LEU A 121 -10.97 5.65 -12.28
N HIS A 122 -12.09 5.62 -11.55
CA HIS A 122 -12.51 6.72 -10.69
C HIS A 122 -11.44 6.98 -9.61
N TYR A 123 -11.06 5.95 -8.85
CA TYR A 123 -10.05 6.07 -7.80
C TYR A 123 -8.67 6.41 -8.35
N ALA A 124 -8.27 5.84 -9.49
CA ALA A 124 -7.02 6.19 -10.16
C ALA A 124 -6.95 7.68 -10.53
N ARG A 125 -8.01 8.26 -11.09
CA ARG A 125 -8.06 9.71 -11.37
C ARG A 125 -7.99 10.56 -10.11
N ARG A 126 -8.58 10.11 -9.00
CA ARG A 126 -8.43 10.79 -7.70
C ARG A 126 -6.98 10.72 -7.22
N CYS A 127 -6.32 9.57 -7.30
CA CYS A 127 -4.88 9.44 -6.98
C CYS A 127 -4.03 10.42 -7.82
N MET A 128 -4.30 10.53 -9.13
CA MET A 128 -3.62 11.52 -9.99
C MET A 128 -3.85 12.97 -9.52
N ALA A 129 -5.08 13.31 -9.13
CA ALA A 129 -5.42 14.65 -8.64
C ALA A 129 -4.69 15.00 -7.32
N TYR A 130 -4.38 14.01 -6.49
CA TYR A 130 -3.56 14.17 -5.28
C TYR A 130 -2.05 14.01 -5.54
N GLY A 131 -1.63 13.67 -6.76
CA GLY A 131 -0.24 13.39 -7.10
C GLY A 131 0.31 12.10 -6.45
N ALA A 132 -0.56 11.19 -6.02
CA ALA A 132 -0.18 9.97 -5.32
C ALA A 132 0.41 8.90 -6.25
N ALA A 133 1.35 8.12 -5.73
CA ALA A 133 1.62 6.78 -6.28
C ALA A 133 0.55 5.80 -5.79
N VAL A 134 0.40 4.65 -6.45
CA VAL A 134 -0.68 3.72 -6.16
C VAL A 134 -0.22 2.28 -6.18
N VAL A 135 -0.59 1.55 -5.13
CA VAL A 135 -0.56 0.09 -5.12
C VAL A 135 -1.79 -0.43 -5.86
N VAL A 136 -1.55 -1.28 -6.85
CA VAL A 136 -2.60 -1.96 -7.62
C VAL A 136 -2.60 -3.43 -7.26
N MET A 137 -3.64 -3.88 -6.58
CA MET A 137 -3.79 -5.28 -6.20
C MET A 137 -4.23 -6.11 -7.40
N ALA A 138 -3.69 -7.32 -7.53
CA ALA A 138 -4.19 -8.31 -8.50
C ALA A 138 -5.54 -8.92 -8.01
N PHE A 139 -6.57 -8.08 -8.02
CA PHE A 139 -7.95 -8.41 -7.63
C PHE A 139 -8.89 -7.76 -8.65
N ASP A 140 -9.74 -8.55 -9.28
CA ASP A 140 -10.75 -8.10 -10.24
C ASP A 140 -12.16 -8.55 -9.85
N GLU A 141 -13.12 -8.41 -10.76
CA GLU A 141 -14.54 -8.74 -10.54
C GLU A 141 -14.77 -10.24 -10.25
N VAL A 142 -13.81 -11.10 -10.58
CA VAL A 142 -13.86 -12.55 -10.38
C VAL A 142 -13.21 -12.96 -9.06
N GLY A 143 -12.30 -12.15 -8.52
CA GLY A 143 -11.69 -12.38 -7.22
C GLY A 143 -10.20 -12.06 -7.18
N GLN A 144 -9.52 -12.61 -6.17
CA GLN A 144 -8.07 -12.49 -6.03
C GLN A 144 -7.35 -13.42 -7.00
N ALA A 145 -6.28 -12.92 -7.64
CA ALA A 145 -5.40 -13.76 -8.44
C ALA A 145 -4.48 -14.61 -7.56
N ASP A 146 -4.75 -15.91 -7.56
CA ASP A 146 -4.05 -16.97 -6.83
C ASP A 146 -2.95 -17.63 -7.68
N THR A 147 -3.19 -17.84 -8.97
CA THR A 147 -2.24 -18.41 -9.94
C THR A 147 -1.39 -17.36 -10.65
N LYS A 148 -0.21 -17.74 -11.15
CA LYS A 148 0.66 -16.87 -11.97
C LYS A 148 -0.09 -16.21 -13.14
N ASP A 149 -0.81 -16.99 -13.94
CA ASP A 149 -1.47 -16.49 -15.14
C ASP A 149 -2.52 -15.43 -14.80
N ARG A 150 -3.31 -15.66 -13.74
CA ARG A 150 -4.27 -14.66 -13.24
C ARG A 150 -3.58 -13.41 -12.72
N LYS A 151 -2.45 -13.53 -12.04
CA LYS A 151 -1.68 -12.37 -11.53
C LYS A 151 -1.23 -11.50 -12.70
N VAL A 152 -0.65 -12.10 -13.74
CA VAL A 152 -0.18 -11.39 -14.94
C VAL A 152 -1.33 -10.78 -15.74
N GLU A 153 -2.41 -11.52 -15.94
CA GLU A 153 -3.61 -11.06 -16.65
C GLU A 153 -4.19 -9.78 -16.02
N ILE A 154 -4.43 -9.82 -14.70
CA ILE A 154 -5.02 -8.68 -13.99
C ILE A 154 -4.08 -7.48 -13.99
N CYS A 155 -2.78 -7.68 -13.74
CA CYS A 155 -1.80 -6.58 -13.78
C CYS A 155 -1.70 -5.93 -15.17
N ALA A 156 -1.66 -6.74 -16.24
CA ALA A 156 -1.62 -6.23 -17.62
C ALA A 156 -2.87 -5.44 -17.98
N ARG A 157 -4.07 -5.96 -17.65
CA ARG A 157 -5.34 -5.25 -17.85
C ARG A 157 -5.37 -3.93 -17.08
N ALA A 158 -4.96 -3.95 -15.80
CA ALA A 158 -4.90 -2.74 -14.98
C ALA A 158 -3.93 -1.71 -15.55
N TYR A 159 -2.78 -2.15 -16.08
CA TYR A 159 -1.82 -1.27 -16.75
C TYR A 159 -2.44 -0.58 -17.96
N ASP A 160 -3.05 -1.32 -18.88
CA ASP A 160 -3.68 -0.77 -20.08
C ASP A 160 -4.75 0.27 -19.73
N LEU A 161 -5.57 -0.02 -18.72
CA LEU A 161 -6.59 0.90 -18.20
C LEU A 161 -5.95 2.17 -17.63
N LEU A 162 -4.89 2.06 -16.84
CA LEU A 162 -4.18 3.21 -16.28
C LEU A 162 -3.49 4.06 -17.36
N MET A 163 -2.89 3.42 -18.37
CA MET A 163 -2.31 4.12 -19.52
C MET A 163 -3.38 4.86 -20.33
N SER A 164 -4.58 4.29 -20.47
CA SER A 164 -5.69 4.93 -21.20
C SER A 164 -6.14 6.27 -20.61
N ILE A 165 -5.90 6.50 -19.31
CA ILE A 165 -6.18 7.77 -18.62
C ILE A 165 -4.93 8.63 -18.40
N GLY A 166 -3.77 8.21 -18.91
CA GLY A 166 -2.50 8.93 -18.76
C GLY A 166 -1.93 8.88 -17.34
N PHE A 167 -2.18 7.81 -16.58
CA PHE A 167 -1.56 7.61 -15.28
C PHE A 167 -0.04 7.40 -15.44
N PRO A 168 0.84 8.07 -14.67
CA PRO A 168 2.29 7.89 -14.82
C PRO A 168 2.73 6.47 -14.46
N PRO A 169 3.35 5.69 -15.36
CA PRO A 169 3.71 4.30 -15.11
C PRO A 169 4.68 4.14 -13.94
N GLU A 170 5.61 5.08 -13.75
CA GLU A 170 6.56 5.10 -12.64
C GLU A 170 5.92 5.35 -11.26
N HIS A 171 4.60 5.60 -11.22
CA HIS A 171 3.81 5.76 -10.00
C HIS A 171 2.96 4.51 -9.67
N ILE A 172 3.03 3.45 -10.49
CA ILE A 172 2.27 2.22 -10.32
C ILE A 172 3.13 1.19 -9.57
N LEU A 173 2.58 0.64 -8.49
CA LEU A 173 3.18 -0.45 -7.71
C LEU A 173 2.26 -1.66 -7.76
N PHE A 174 2.51 -2.59 -8.67
CA PHE A 174 1.70 -3.81 -8.73
C PHE A 174 1.99 -4.75 -7.56
N VAL A 175 0.92 -5.26 -6.94
CA VAL A 175 0.99 -6.29 -5.89
C VAL A 175 0.27 -7.53 -6.42
N PRO A 176 1.02 -8.51 -6.96
CA PRO A 176 0.45 -9.76 -7.48
C PRO A 176 0.08 -10.75 -6.35
N ASN A 177 -0.33 -10.26 -5.18
CA ASN A 177 -0.72 -10.99 -3.96
C ASN A 177 0.30 -12.02 -3.45
N VAL A 178 0.82 -11.78 -2.23
CA VAL A 178 1.56 -12.79 -1.47
C VAL A 178 0.59 -13.53 -0.55
N PHE A 179 0.41 -14.83 -0.76
CA PHE A 179 -0.44 -15.68 0.08
C PHE A 179 0.37 -16.56 1.02
N ALA A 180 -0.28 -17.02 2.09
CA ALA A 180 0.30 -18.00 3.00
C ALA A 180 0.51 -19.33 2.28
N VAL A 181 1.65 -19.96 2.55
CA VAL A 181 1.97 -21.33 2.13
C VAL A 181 2.04 -22.23 3.37
N ALA A 182 2.14 -23.54 3.17
CA ALA A 182 2.17 -24.53 4.27
C ALA A 182 0.94 -24.47 5.19
N THR A 183 -0.22 -24.20 4.60
CA THR A 183 -1.54 -24.11 5.29
C THR A 183 -2.14 -25.48 5.60
N GLY A 184 -1.62 -26.55 5.00
CA GLY A 184 -2.20 -27.90 5.04
C GLY A 184 -3.19 -28.19 3.90
N ILE A 185 -3.42 -27.22 2.99
CA ILE A 185 -4.25 -27.36 1.80
C ILE A 185 -3.33 -27.55 0.58
N GLY A 186 -3.65 -28.49 -0.31
CA GLY A 186 -2.78 -28.88 -1.41
C GLY A 186 -2.64 -27.79 -2.48
N GLU A 187 -3.72 -27.07 -2.72
CA GLU A 187 -3.86 -25.97 -3.66
C GLU A 187 -2.95 -24.79 -3.31
N ASP A 188 -2.65 -24.56 -2.03
CA ASP A 188 -1.88 -23.41 -1.55
C ASP A 188 -0.36 -23.59 -1.72
N ASN A 189 0.11 -24.80 -2.09
CA ASN A 189 1.53 -25.13 -2.15
C ASN A 189 2.31 -24.29 -3.17
N ASN A 190 1.63 -23.84 -4.23
CA ASN A 190 2.29 -23.17 -5.36
C ASN A 190 2.28 -21.63 -5.24
N TYR A 191 1.56 -21.04 -4.29
CA TYR A 191 1.39 -19.58 -4.21
C TYR A 191 2.71 -18.79 -4.16
N GLY A 192 3.72 -19.31 -3.46
CA GLY A 192 5.04 -18.68 -3.42
C GLY A 192 5.74 -18.66 -4.78
N VAL A 193 5.64 -19.76 -5.54
CA VAL A 193 6.19 -19.88 -6.89
C VAL A 193 5.41 -18.99 -7.86
N ASP A 194 4.08 -19.03 -7.79
CA ASP A 194 3.20 -18.22 -8.63
C ASP A 194 3.47 -16.72 -8.48
N PHE A 195 3.70 -16.24 -7.26
CA PHE A 195 4.11 -14.86 -7.01
C PHE A 195 5.46 -14.52 -7.67
N ILE A 196 6.49 -15.33 -7.41
CA ILE A 196 7.85 -15.08 -7.92
C ILE A 196 7.86 -15.09 -9.45
N GLU A 197 7.17 -16.03 -10.08
CA GLU A 197 7.12 -16.14 -11.53
C GLU A 197 6.27 -15.06 -12.21
N ALA A 198 5.31 -14.45 -11.50
CA ALA A 198 4.53 -13.33 -12.00
C ALA A 198 5.31 -12.00 -11.95
N CYS A 199 6.28 -11.85 -11.04
CA CYS A 199 7.03 -10.61 -10.86
C CYS A 199 7.75 -10.11 -12.14
N PRO A 200 8.53 -10.93 -12.88
CA PRO A 200 9.21 -10.46 -14.10
C PRO A 200 8.25 -9.95 -15.18
N ALA A 201 7.09 -10.60 -15.33
CA ALA A 201 6.08 -10.20 -16.31
C ALA A 201 5.40 -8.88 -15.89
N THR A 202 5.11 -8.73 -14.59
CA THR A 202 4.51 -7.52 -14.04
C THR A 202 5.44 -6.31 -14.10
N VAL A 203 6.76 -6.51 -13.91
CA VAL A 203 7.78 -5.43 -13.99
C VAL A 203 8.05 -5.00 -15.44
N ALA A 204 7.71 -5.83 -16.42
CA ALA A 204 7.92 -5.53 -17.84
C ALA A 204 6.80 -4.70 -18.49
N LEU A 205 5.72 -4.38 -17.74
CA LEU A 205 4.63 -3.51 -18.14
C LEU A 205 5.04 -2.04 -17.97
#